data_AF-A0A6M2A611-F1
#
_entry.id   AF-A0A6M2A611-F1
#
_cell.length_a   1.000
_cell.length_b   1.000
_cell.length_c   1.000
_cell.angle_alpha   90.00
_cell.angle_beta   90.00
_cell.angle_gamma   90.00
#
_symmetry.space_group_name_H-M   'P 1'
#
loop_
_entity.id
_entity.type
_entity.pdbx_description
1 polymer ?
#
loop_
_entity_poly.entity_id
_entity_poly.type
_entity_poly.pdbx_seq_one_letter_code
_entity_poly.pdbx_strand_id
1 'polypeptide(L)'
;MRFLLLLVIILLTQFLMSNYQLNESSHSQNHLDDGIYAAALTPMHSDLSCDSHQLVQHCFDLVQRGCKGVVLFGTTGEGPSFSVKERIDGVLVVRVLNSE
;
A
#
# COMPACT_ATOMS: atom_id res chain seq x y z
N MET A 1 -34.68 -3.27 -38.90
CA MET A 1 -33.86 -4.37 -38.31
C MET A 1 -32.49 -3.91 -37.78
N ARG A 2 -31.69 -3.12 -38.51
CA ARG A 2 -30.37 -2.61 -38.04
C ARG A 2 -30.41 -1.81 -36.71
N PHE A 3 -31.41 -0.96 -36.51
CA PHE A 3 -31.58 -0.20 -35.25
C PHE A 3 -31.88 -1.09 -34.04
N LEU A 4 -32.65 -2.16 -34.24
CA LEU A 4 -33.01 -3.10 -33.17
C LEU A 4 -31.77 -3.87 -32.68
N LEU A 5 -30.90 -4.28 -33.62
CA LEU A 5 -29.65 -4.97 -33.30
C LEU A 5 -28.68 -4.07 -32.50
N LEU A 6 -28.59 -2.78 -32.87
CA LEU A 6 -27.75 -1.81 -32.17
C LEU A 6 -28.26 -1.55 -30.74
N LEU A 7 -29.58 -1.46 -30.57
CA LEU A 7 -30.21 -1.31 -29.25
C LEU A 7 -29.92 -2.53 -28.36
N VAL A 8 -30.02 -3.74 -28.91
CA VAL A 8 -29.72 -4.98 -28.17
C VAL A 8 -28.25 -5.02 -27.73
N ILE A 9 -27.30 -4.61 -28.59
CA ILE A 9 -25.87 -4.57 -28.24
C ILE A 9 -25.60 -3.54 -27.13
N ILE A 10 -26.23 -2.36 -27.19
CA ILE A 10 -26.09 -1.33 -26.15
C ILE A 10 -26.64 -1.82 -24.81
N LEU A 11 -27.82 -2.45 -24.81
CA LEU A 11 -28.41 -2.99 -23.59
C LEU A 11 -27.59 -4.16 -23.01
N LEU A 12 -27.04 -5.02 -23.87
CA LEU A 12 -26.21 -6.14 -23.42
C LEU A 12 -24.90 -5.66 -22.80
N THR A 13 -24.27 -4.64 -23.39
CA THR A 13 -23.04 -4.05 -22.85
C THR A 13 -23.29 -3.31 -21.54
N GLN A 14 -24.36 -2.53 -21.42
CA GLN A 14 -24.76 -1.91 -20.16
C GLN A 14 -25.06 -2.93 -19.07
N PHE A 15 -25.76 -4.02 -19.41
CA PHE A 15 -26.03 -5.11 -18.48
C PHE A 15 -24.74 -5.80 -18.01
N LEU A 16 -23.81 -6.10 -18.93
CA LEU A 16 -22.53 -6.71 -18.60
C LEU A 16 -21.66 -5.80 -17.71
N MET A 17 -21.62 -4.49 -17.97
CA MET A 17 -20.88 -3.53 -17.13
C MET A 17 -21.49 -3.43 -15.72
N SER A 18 -22.82 -3.38 -15.62
CA SER A 18 -23.53 -3.34 -14.33
C SER A 18 -23.24 -4.59 -13.49
N ASN A 19 -23.29 -5.79 -14.10
CA ASN A 19 -22.96 -7.03 -13.40
C ASN A 19 -21.47 -7.14 -13.04
N TYR A 20 -20.58 -6.59 -13.87
CA TYR A 20 -19.14 -6.53 -13.56
C TYR A 20 -18.88 -5.67 -12.32
N GLN A 21 -19.50 -4.49 -12.22
CA GLN A 21 -19.37 -3.61 -11.06
C GLN A 21 -19.99 -4.18 -9.78
N LEU A 22 -21.10 -4.92 -9.87
CA LEU A 22 -21.66 -5.62 -8.71
C LEU A 22 -20.70 -6.72 -8.19
N ASN A 23 -19.95 -7.38 -9.06
CA ASN A 23 -19.00 -8.41 -8.65
C ASN A 23 -17.75 -7.83 -7.95
N GLU A 24 -17.29 -6.64 -8.38
CA GLU A 24 -16.19 -5.90 -7.72
C GLU A 24 -16.56 -5.42 -6.31
N SER A 25 -17.84 -5.14 -6.03
CA SER A 25 -18.29 -4.65 -4.72
C SER A 25 -18.16 -5.68 -3.57
N SER A 26 -17.75 -6.91 -3.88
CA SER A 26 -17.43 -7.97 -2.90
C SER A 26 -15.93 -8.06 -2.57
N HIS A 27 -15.08 -7.25 -3.21
CA HIS A 27 -13.71 -7.00 -2.78
C HIS A 27 -13.69 -5.74 -1.92
N SER A 28 -13.37 -5.89 -0.62
CA SER A 28 -12.99 -4.76 0.22
C SER A 28 -11.72 -4.13 -0.36
N GLN A 29 -11.90 -3.15 -1.25
CA GLN A 29 -10.84 -2.27 -1.69
C GLN A 29 -10.29 -1.58 -0.44
N ASN A 30 -9.12 -2.04 0.03
CA ASN A 30 -8.38 -1.39 1.11
C ASN A 30 -7.78 -0.09 0.56
N HIS A 31 -8.64 0.90 0.37
CA HIS A 31 -8.24 2.26 0.04
C HIS A 31 -7.51 2.83 1.26
N LEU A 32 -6.27 3.26 1.05
CA LEU A 32 -5.55 4.05 2.04
C LEU A 32 -6.26 5.39 2.17
N ASP A 33 -6.76 5.72 3.36
CA ASP A 33 -7.34 7.04 3.64
C ASP A 33 -6.52 8.19 3.04
N ASP A 34 -7.20 9.28 2.67
CA ASP A 34 -6.51 10.47 2.20
C ASP A 34 -5.49 10.98 3.24
N GLY A 35 -4.30 11.34 2.74
CA GLY A 35 -3.21 11.83 3.58
C GLY A 35 -1.85 11.80 2.90
N ILE A 36 -0.83 12.29 3.63
CA ILE A 36 0.55 12.25 3.19
C ILE A 36 1.21 10.99 3.75
N TYR A 37 1.72 10.14 2.87
CA TYR A 37 2.45 8.93 3.24
C TYR A 37 3.92 9.08 2.85
N ALA A 38 4.81 9.01 3.83
CA ALA A 38 6.24 9.16 3.58
C ALA A 38 6.84 7.85 3.09
N ALA A 39 7.54 7.88 1.94
CA ALA A 39 8.45 6.80 1.55
C ALA A 39 9.70 6.88 2.44
N ALA A 40 9.79 6.01 3.44
CA ALA A 40 10.82 6.10 4.47
C ALA A 40 12.14 5.46 4.01
N LEU A 41 13.25 6.10 4.34
CA LEU A 41 14.59 5.51 4.25
C LEU A 41 14.71 4.39 5.29
N THR A 42 15.48 3.36 4.99
CA THR A 42 15.78 2.28 5.96
C THR A 42 17.12 2.58 6.61
N PRO A 43 17.17 2.95 7.91
CA PRO A 43 18.42 3.10 8.63
C PRO A 43 19.17 1.77 8.68
N MET A 44 20.48 1.82 8.48
CA MET A 44 21.34 0.65 8.44
C MET A 44 22.48 0.78 9.45
N HIS A 45 22.91 -0.34 9.98
CA HIS A 45 24.19 -0.46 10.67
C HIS A 45 25.36 -0.35 9.68
N SER A 46 26.58 -0.27 10.19
CA SER A 46 27.78 -0.19 9.35
C SER A 46 28.01 -1.43 8.47
N ASP A 47 27.43 -2.57 8.86
CA ASP A 47 27.44 -3.82 8.10
C ASP A 47 26.30 -3.92 7.08
N LEU A 48 25.55 -2.84 6.88
CA LEU A 48 24.40 -2.71 5.98
C LEU A 48 23.17 -3.51 6.39
N SER A 49 23.17 -4.13 7.57
CA SER A 49 21.96 -4.72 8.14
C SER A 49 20.99 -3.64 8.61
N CYS A 50 19.69 -3.92 8.60
CA CYS A 50 18.64 -2.98 9.03
C CYS A 50 18.79 -2.64 10.52
N ASP A 51 18.87 -1.34 10.86
CA ASP A 51 18.83 -0.87 12.25
C ASP A 51 17.37 -0.69 12.69
N SER A 52 16.83 -1.72 13.32
CA SER A 52 15.42 -1.76 13.76
C SER A 52 15.05 -0.65 14.75
N HIS A 53 15.98 -0.24 15.63
CA HIS A 53 15.69 0.79 16.63
C HIS A 53 15.58 2.16 15.96
N GLN A 54 16.56 2.51 15.13
CA GLN A 54 16.51 3.77 14.36
C GLN A 54 15.36 3.76 13.35
N LEU A 55 15.02 2.61 12.76
CA LEU A 55 13.87 2.50 11.84
C LEU A 55 12.57 2.90 12.54
N VAL A 56 12.31 2.39 13.74
CA VAL A 56 11.09 2.71 14.51
C VAL A 56 11.06 4.19 14.87
N GLN A 57 12.16 4.73 15.39
CA GLN A 57 12.26 6.15 15.74
C GLN A 57 12.03 7.04 14.50
N HIS A 58 12.65 6.70 13.37
CA HIS A 58 12.48 7.43 12.12
C HIS A 58 11.02 7.42 11.64
N CYS A 59 10.36 6.26 11.69
CA CYS A 59 8.94 6.14 11.30
C CYS A 59 8.03 6.97 12.22
N PHE A 60 8.28 6.90 13.52
CA PHE A 60 7.52 7.66 14.51
C PHE A 60 7.69 9.16 14.34
N ASP A 61 8.92 9.64 14.12
CA ASP A 61 9.21 11.04 13.84
C ASP A 61 8.47 11.55 12.59
N LEU A 62 8.38 10.74 11.52
CA LEU A 62 7.64 11.10 10.31
C LEU A 62 6.15 11.27 10.58
N VAL A 63 5.56 10.38 11.39
CA VAL A 63 4.16 10.49 11.81
C VAL A 63 3.95 11.70 12.71
N GLN A 64 4.84 11.96 13.68
CA GLN A 64 4.78 13.16 14.53
C GLN A 64 4.88 14.46 13.74
N ARG A 65 5.57 14.46 12.59
CA ARG A 65 5.65 15.60 11.66
C ARG A 65 4.40 15.79 10.80
N GLY A 66 3.38 14.94 10.96
CA GLY A 66 2.09 15.07 10.29
C GLY A 66 1.87 14.11 9.12
N CYS A 67 2.75 13.12 8.90
CA CYS A 67 2.47 12.06 7.93
C CYS A 67 1.33 11.17 8.46
N LYS A 68 0.38 10.82 7.60
CA LYS A 68 -0.70 9.87 7.90
C LYS A 68 -0.15 8.45 8.09
N GLY A 69 0.98 8.15 7.46
CA GLY A 69 1.69 6.89 7.63
C GLY A 69 3.02 6.87 6.88
N VAL A 70 3.66 5.70 6.90
CA VAL A 70 4.95 5.44 6.25
C VAL A 70 4.86 4.24 5.33
N VAL A 71 5.61 4.28 4.24
CA VAL A 71 5.79 3.17 3.30
C VAL A 71 7.24 2.70 3.43
N LEU A 72 7.42 1.49 3.92
CA LEU A 72 8.73 0.88 4.20
C LEU A 72 9.19 0.02 3.04
N PHE A 73 10.51 -0.08 2.85
CA PHE A 73 11.14 -0.98 1.88
C PHE A 73 10.60 -0.82 0.45
N GLY A 74 10.24 0.41 0.08
CA GLY A 74 10.16 0.83 -1.32
C GLY A 74 11.55 1.06 -1.91
N THR A 75 11.65 1.61 -3.12
CA THR A 75 12.94 1.97 -3.71
C THR A 75 13.69 3.00 -2.85
N THR A 76 13.00 4.03 -2.36
CA THR A 76 13.56 5.02 -1.42
C THR A 76 14.07 4.37 -0.13
N GLY A 77 13.41 3.29 0.32
CA GLY A 77 13.83 2.53 1.50
C GLY A 77 14.91 1.47 1.20
N GLU A 78 15.48 1.45 0.01
CA GLU A 78 16.43 0.42 -0.43
C GLU A 78 15.86 -1.01 -0.35
N GLY A 79 14.53 -1.15 -0.45
CA GLY A 79 13.84 -2.43 -0.31
C GLY A 79 14.37 -3.58 -1.17
N PRO A 80 14.77 -3.35 -2.45
CA PRO A 80 15.38 -4.40 -3.27
C PRO A 80 16.71 -4.95 -2.74
N SER A 81 17.39 -4.22 -1.86
CA SER A 81 18.67 -4.61 -1.24
C SER A 81 18.49 -5.52 -0.03
N PHE A 82 17.26 -5.63 0.50
CA PHE A 82 16.94 -6.49 1.65
C PHE A 82 16.23 -7.77 1.23
N SER A 83 16.54 -8.86 1.92
CA SER A 83 15.81 -10.11 1.78
C SER A 83 14.34 -9.95 2.19
N VAL A 84 13.50 -10.88 1.74
CA VAL A 84 12.09 -10.94 2.15
C VAL A 84 11.96 -11.03 3.68
N LYS A 85 12.85 -11.78 4.33
CA LYS A 85 12.84 -11.94 5.79
C LYS A 85 13.14 -10.62 6.50
N GLU A 86 14.19 -9.91 6.10
CA GLU A 86 14.55 -8.62 6.71
C GLU A 86 13.43 -7.59 6.55
N ARG A 87 12.77 -7.55 5.39
CA ARG A 87 11.63 -6.65 5.17
C ARG A 87 10.45 -6.98 6.07
N ILE A 88 10.14 -8.27 6.26
CA ILE A 88 9.07 -8.70 7.17
C ILE A 88 9.43 -8.32 8.61
N ASP A 89 10.64 -8.64 9.06
CA ASP A 89 11.09 -8.35 10.43
C ASP A 89 11.04 -6.83 10.70
N GLY A 90 11.48 -6.01 9.75
CA GLY A 90 11.42 -4.55 9.83
C GLY A 90 10.00 -3.98 9.85
N VAL A 91 9.06 -4.55 9.08
CA VAL A 91 7.65 -4.13 9.14
C VAL A 91 7.00 -4.53 10.47
N LEU A 92 7.32 -5.72 10.98
CA LEU A 92 6.77 -6.22 12.25
C LEU A 92 7.21 -5.35 13.44
N VAL A 93 8.50 -4.99 13.51
CA VAL A 93 9.00 -4.18 14.64
C VAL A 93 8.37 -2.78 14.68
N VAL A 94 8.18 -2.14 13.51
CA VAL A 94 7.52 -0.82 13.42
C VAL A 94 6.04 -0.90 13.80
N ARG A 95 5.36 -2.02 13.50
CA ARG A 95 3.95 -2.22 13.85
C ARG A 95 3.76 -2.41 15.36
N VAL A 96 4.56 -3.26 15.99
CA VAL A 96 4.42 -3.61 17.42
C VAL A 96 4.65 -2.38 18.30
N LEU A 97 5.63 -1.54 17.96
CA LEU A 97 6.00 -0.39 18.80
C LEU A 97 5.12 0.86 18.60
N ASN A 98 4.18 0.83 17.64
CA ASN A 98 3.16 1.90 17.48
C ASN A 98 1.81 1.53 18.13
N SER A 99 1.70 0.36 18.77
CA SER A 99 0.48 -0.07 19.48
C SER A 99 0.53 0.10 21.00
N GLU A 100 1.63 0.66 21.53
CA GLU A 100 1.80 1.08 22.93
C GLU A 100 1.73 2.61 23.04
#